data_AF-A0A4R2DK93-F1
#
_entry.id   AF-A0A4R2DK93-F1
#
_cell.length_a   1.000
_cell.length_b   1.000
_cell.length_c   1.000
_cell.angle_alpha   90.00
_cell.angle_beta   90.00
_cell.angle_gamma   90.00
#
_symmetry.space_group_name_H-M   'P 1'
#
loop_
_entity.id
_entity.type
_entity.pdbx_description
1 polymer ?
#
loop_
_entity_poly.entity_id
_entity_poly.type
_entity_poly.pdbx_seq_one_letter_code
_entity_poly.pdbx_strand_id
1 'polypeptide(L)'
;MGSTAIRVALATATAFAVGVVAAPQASAQDDRTETTYTSTAPLADEVIGSVVSIAVPLPENVGPRPEQCDRLSYLRWRSAEGPAESAAADRIFVAQPGIFEGAGAFESVARNTVVAADKRGAHVEFWALDRRSNCLEDHAGVQAALATGDLDTATDYYFHDAEIDGARFAGYATGIDVAWLAHVGLEQTLRDQYDLLRHELPDPQLRREKVLCGGHSLGGFITGFFAEWDFDGNPHTLDDAGFNQCSGYFALDTAIVAKSPAPVGGAFPQIPDIVKAPVDAATGAITGAMPVLALPAVINPETTNLLALAGLAARLDPEGANDLVERLPHNPNVDWTLRALLAKDAAMFATGNPDVRTLNATNEAVLGAILDDNSQPFGFLQASVGFITGSPVQDKLFPVPSTPEIVGTGLFGDAPKASPSVYGRQETLYRWLDYDEVGSEESLPDEARYTTPASEVTSIAELARNLSEPPLDFTEWYFPSRLPSDLALGSAGSFATHHIHRGGVARHPILTLQGTGGIALPESEHPDDVPVVLPGYNHIDVLTAAGERNDGRLEPVSEALAEFARR
;
A
#
# COMPACT_ATOMS: atom_id res chain seq x y z
N MET A 1 -62.37 -60.62 6.29
CA MET A 1 -62.89 -59.23 6.21
C MET A 1 -62.05 -58.43 7.20
N GLY A 2 -60.93 -57.79 6.87
CA GLY A 2 -60.57 -57.02 5.70
C GLY A 2 -60.33 -55.59 6.19
N SER A 3 -59.16 -55.30 6.76
CA SER A 3 -58.66 -53.93 6.91
C SER A 3 -57.15 -53.91 7.13
N THR A 4 -56.53 -53.01 6.39
CA THR A 4 -55.14 -52.85 5.99
C THR A 4 -54.28 -52.26 7.12
N ALA A 5 -53.14 -52.87 7.44
CA ALA A 5 -52.15 -52.30 8.35
C ALA A 5 -51.07 -51.55 7.53
N ILE A 6 -51.05 -50.23 7.67
CA ILE A 6 -50.03 -49.34 7.10
C ILE A 6 -48.78 -49.41 7.99
N ARG A 7 -47.63 -49.77 7.40
CA ARG A 7 -46.31 -49.65 8.04
C ARG A 7 -45.81 -48.22 7.86
N VAL A 8 -45.63 -47.50 8.96
CA VAL A 8 -44.93 -46.21 8.99
C VAL A 8 -43.44 -46.49 9.10
N ALA A 9 -42.66 -46.02 8.12
CA ALA A 9 -41.21 -46.04 8.14
C ALA A 9 -40.70 -44.89 9.02
N LEU A 10 -39.88 -45.23 10.02
CA LEU A 10 -39.23 -44.28 10.92
C LEU A 10 -37.91 -43.83 10.25
N ALA A 11 -37.86 -42.57 9.80
CA ALA A 11 -36.63 -41.96 9.31
C ALA A 11 -35.84 -41.38 10.50
N THR A 12 -34.66 -41.95 10.75
CA THR A 12 -33.66 -41.41 11.68
C THR A 12 -33.00 -40.19 11.06
N ALA A 13 -33.28 -39.00 11.60
CA ALA A 13 -32.58 -37.76 11.27
C ALA A 13 -31.31 -37.64 12.12
N THR A 14 -30.17 -37.69 11.45
CA THR A 14 -28.84 -37.40 12.00
C THR A 14 -28.69 -35.88 12.13
N ALA A 15 -28.58 -35.37 13.36
CA ALA A 15 -28.36 -33.96 13.63
C ALA A 15 -26.89 -33.59 13.37
N PHE A 16 -26.66 -32.69 12.41
CA PHE A 16 -25.40 -31.98 12.28
C PHE A 16 -25.32 -30.91 13.38
N ALA A 17 -24.27 -30.96 14.19
CA ALA A 17 -23.96 -29.90 15.14
C ALA A 17 -23.42 -28.69 14.36
N VAL A 18 -24.26 -27.69 14.17
CA VAL A 18 -23.82 -26.36 13.73
C VAL A 18 -23.13 -25.71 14.93
N GLY A 19 -21.84 -25.41 14.78
CA GLY A 19 -21.10 -24.57 15.73
C GLY A 19 -21.76 -23.19 15.76
N VAL A 20 -22.38 -22.85 16.88
CA VAL A 20 -22.92 -21.50 17.11
C VAL A 20 -21.71 -20.61 17.42
N VAL A 21 -21.35 -19.75 16.47
CA VAL A 21 -20.47 -18.61 16.73
C VAL A 21 -21.17 -17.74 17.78
N ALA A 22 -20.57 -17.64 18.96
CA ALA A 22 -21.09 -16.77 20.01
C ALA A 22 -20.88 -15.31 19.55
N ALA A 23 -21.98 -14.59 19.34
CA ALA A 23 -21.94 -13.16 19.05
C ALA A 23 -21.32 -12.41 20.25
N PRO A 24 -20.40 -11.45 20.02
CA PRO A 24 -19.79 -10.69 21.09
C PRO A 24 -20.86 -9.82 21.79
N GLN A 25 -20.83 -9.80 23.13
CA GLN A 25 -21.70 -8.96 23.94
C GLN A 25 -21.22 -7.50 23.86
N ALA A 26 -22.02 -6.65 23.21
CA ALA A 26 -21.81 -5.21 23.19
C ALA A 26 -22.09 -4.59 24.56
N SER A 27 -21.09 -3.95 25.16
CA SER A 27 -21.29 -2.95 26.21
C SER A 27 -21.32 -1.56 25.58
N ALA A 28 -22.14 -0.65 26.13
CA ALA A 28 -22.37 0.73 25.68
C ALA A 28 -21.11 1.63 25.77
N GLN A 29 -20.16 1.34 24.89
CA GLN A 29 -18.88 1.97 24.59
C GLN A 29 -18.81 1.95 23.04
N ASP A 30 -19.80 2.63 22.45
CA ASP A 30 -20.46 2.35 21.17
C ASP A 30 -19.64 2.70 19.91
N ASP A 31 -19.79 1.86 18.87
CA ASP A 31 -19.41 2.02 17.45
C ASP A 31 -17.95 1.72 17.00
N ARG A 32 -17.14 1.08 17.86
CA ARG A 32 -15.87 0.44 17.47
C ARG A 32 -16.08 -1.01 17.06
N THR A 33 -15.56 -1.41 15.90
CA THR A 33 -15.49 -2.80 15.43
C THR A 33 -14.06 -3.21 15.21
N GLU A 34 -13.70 -4.43 15.59
CA GLU A 34 -12.40 -5.03 15.29
C GLU A 34 -12.60 -6.44 14.76
N THR A 35 -12.09 -6.70 13.56
CA THR A 35 -12.22 -7.99 12.88
C THR A 35 -10.85 -8.48 12.48
N THR A 36 -10.43 -9.64 13.01
CA THR A 36 -9.22 -10.32 12.57
C THR A 36 -9.42 -10.87 11.17
N TYR A 37 -8.41 -10.74 10.31
CA TYR A 37 -8.42 -11.38 8.99
C TYR A 37 -7.44 -12.55 8.97
N THR A 38 -7.71 -13.54 8.11
CA THR A 38 -6.79 -14.65 7.90
C THR A 38 -5.70 -14.19 6.96
N SER A 39 -4.45 -14.45 7.31
CA SER A 39 -3.32 -14.22 6.42
C SER A 39 -2.44 -15.45 6.38
N THR A 40 -1.82 -15.66 5.23
CA THR A 40 -0.79 -16.69 5.03
C THR A 40 0.63 -16.12 5.15
N ALA A 41 0.76 -14.90 5.67
CA ALA A 41 2.05 -14.26 5.89
C ALA A 41 2.99 -15.14 6.72
N PRO A 42 4.30 -15.06 6.47
CA PRO A 42 5.27 -15.43 7.49
C PRO A 42 4.88 -14.75 8.82
N LEU A 43 5.03 -15.48 9.92
CA LEU A 43 4.72 -14.97 11.26
C LEU A 43 3.22 -14.72 11.53
N ALA A 44 2.29 -15.20 10.69
CA ALA A 44 0.84 -15.07 10.93
C ALA A 44 0.36 -15.73 12.23
N ASP A 45 1.04 -16.80 12.68
CA ASP A 45 0.76 -17.45 13.96
C ASP A 45 1.32 -16.65 15.17
N GLU A 46 2.35 -15.82 14.95
CA GLU A 46 3.00 -15.01 15.99
C GLU A 46 2.40 -13.60 16.08
N VAL A 47 1.81 -13.09 14.99
CA VAL A 47 1.26 -11.73 14.89
C VAL A 47 -0.17 -11.76 14.40
N ILE A 48 -1.08 -11.24 15.22
CA ILE A 48 -2.50 -11.12 14.88
C ILE A 48 -2.69 -9.82 14.10
N GLY A 49 -3.23 -9.94 12.87
CA GLY A 49 -3.69 -8.82 12.04
C GLY A 49 -5.20 -8.63 12.15
N SER A 50 -5.65 -7.38 12.27
CA SER A 50 -7.06 -7.03 12.33
C SER A 50 -7.35 -5.67 11.70
N VAL A 51 -8.56 -5.50 11.16
CA VAL A 51 -9.11 -4.17 10.82
C VAL A 51 -9.83 -3.66 12.04
N VAL A 52 -9.49 -2.45 12.47
CA VAL A 52 -10.28 -1.70 13.44
C VAL A 52 -11.00 -0.59 12.69
N SER A 53 -12.27 -0.38 13.00
CA SER A 53 -13.08 0.71 12.44
C SER A 53 -13.91 1.39 13.52
N ILE A 54 -13.94 2.71 13.52
CA ILE A 54 -14.62 3.55 14.51
C ILE A 54 -15.47 4.60 13.80
N ALA A 55 -16.64 4.93 14.35
CA ALA A 55 -17.43 6.03 13.83
C ALA A 55 -16.87 7.38 14.26
N VAL A 56 -16.40 8.15 13.28
CA VAL A 56 -15.95 9.53 13.44
C VAL A 56 -16.48 10.29 12.23
N PRO A 57 -17.75 10.76 12.29
CA PRO A 57 -18.41 11.36 11.14
C PRO A 57 -17.71 12.62 10.65
N LEU A 58 -17.65 12.78 9.33
CA LEU A 58 -17.13 14.00 8.73
C LEU A 58 -18.10 15.17 8.99
N PRO A 59 -17.58 16.40 9.12
CA PRO A 59 -18.40 17.59 9.26
C PRO A 59 -19.46 17.75 8.15
N GLU A 60 -20.63 18.31 8.47
CA GLU A 60 -21.72 18.51 7.51
C GLU A 60 -21.30 19.32 6.26
N ASN A 61 -20.35 20.24 6.41
CA ASN A 61 -19.85 21.09 5.32
C ASN A 61 -18.96 20.35 4.30
N VAL A 62 -18.60 19.09 4.54
CA VAL A 62 -17.95 18.22 3.54
C VAL A 62 -18.95 17.81 2.44
N GLY A 63 -20.25 17.85 2.74
CA GLY A 63 -21.32 17.54 1.79
C GLY A 63 -21.73 16.06 1.76
N PRO A 64 -22.67 15.70 0.87
CA PRO A 64 -23.21 14.35 0.75
C PRO A 64 -22.14 13.32 0.37
N ARG A 65 -22.20 12.15 1.00
CA ARG A 65 -21.24 11.03 0.86
C ARG A 65 -21.89 9.73 1.34
N PRO A 66 -21.33 8.55 1.00
CA PRO A 66 -21.76 7.27 1.58
C PRO A 66 -21.56 7.23 3.11
N GLU A 67 -22.47 6.54 3.82
CA GLU A 67 -22.43 6.43 5.29
C GLU A 67 -21.16 5.74 5.79
N GLN A 68 -20.64 4.75 5.06
CA GLN A 68 -19.39 4.08 5.38
C GLN A 68 -18.18 5.03 5.42
N CYS A 69 -18.26 6.19 4.75
CA CYS A 69 -17.23 7.23 4.76
C CYS A 69 -17.28 8.12 6.01
N ASP A 70 -18.22 7.88 6.94
CA ASP A 70 -18.23 8.48 8.28
C ASP A 70 -17.48 7.66 9.33
N ARG A 71 -16.73 6.66 8.87
CA ARG A 71 -15.87 5.84 9.71
C ARG A 71 -14.40 6.13 9.43
N LEU A 72 -13.58 5.88 10.44
CA LEU A 72 -12.13 5.77 10.30
C LEU A 72 -11.75 4.32 10.50
N SER A 73 -10.83 3.83 9.67
CA SER A 73 -10.33 2.46 9.76
C SER A 73 -8.80 2.46 9.83
N TYR A 74 -8.24 1.39 10.36
CA TYR A 74 -6.81 1.14 10.34
C TYR A 74 -6.53 -0.37 10.43
N LEU A 75 -5.42 -0.81 9.85
CA LEU A 75 -4.89 -2.15 10.11
C LEU A 75 -4.05 -2.13 11.39
N ARG A 76 -4.30 -3.10 12.25
CA ARG A 76 -3.63 -3.29 13.54
C ARG A 76 -2.91 -4.64 13.53
N TRP A 77 -1.61 -4.61 13.79
CA TRP A 77 -0.79 -5.79 14.03
C TRP A 77 -0.24 -5.78 15.46
N ARG A 78 -0.39 -6.91 16.16
CA ARG A 78 0.10 -7.10 17.53
C ARG A 78 0.60 -8.53 17.75
N SER A 79 1.49 -8.71 18.73
CA SER A 79 1.93 -10.06 19.14
C SER A 79 0.73 -10.89 19.61
N ALA A 80 0.67 -12.15 19.20
CA ALA A 80 -0.35 -13.11 19.63
C ALA A 80 -0.26 -13.40 21.14
N GLU A 81 0.95 -13.36 21.69
CA GLU A 81 1.22 -13.51 23.13
C GLU A 81 1.18 -12.17 23.88
N GLY A 82 1.14 -11.04 23.16
CA GLY A 82 1.05 -9.70 23.70
C GLY A 82 -0.33 -9.31 24.23
N PRO A 83 -0.46 -8.13 24.85
CA PRO A 83 -1.73 -7.63 25.36
C PRO A 83 -2.76 -7.45 24.23
N ALA A 84 -4.03 -7.73 24.54
CA ALA A 84 -5.14 -7.50 23.62
C ALA A 84 -5.58 -6.03 23.57
N GLU A 85 -5.37 -5.28 24.65
CA GLU A 85 -5.71 -3.85 24.75
C GLU A 85 -4.51 -2.99 24.35
N SER A 86 -4.68 -2.08 23.39
CA SER A 86 -3.59 -1.24 22.90
C SER A 86 -3.00 -0.34 23.98
N ALA A 87 -3.81 0.14 24.93
CA ALA A 87 -3.33 0.90 26.07
C ALA A 87 -2.30 0.15 26.93
N ALA A 88 -2.27 -1.19 26.86
CA ALA A 88 -1.33 -2.05 27.57
C ALA A 88 -0.06 -2.39 26.77
N ALA A 89 0.02 -2.09 25.47
CA ALA A 89 1.25 -2.23 24.68
C ALA A 89 2.36 -1.30 25.21
N ASP A 90 3.62 -1.68 25.00
CA ASP A 90 4.79 -0.90 25.43
C ASP A 90 4.98 0.34 24.54
N ARG A 91 4.74 0.19 23.23
CA ARG A 91 4.70 1.25 22.21
C ARG A 91 3.69 0.93 21.13
N ILE A 92 3.25 1.97 20.42
CA ILE A 92 2.33 1.86 19.29
C ILE A 92 2.89 2.70 18.15
N PHE A 93 3.28 2.06 17.05
CA PHE A 93 3.60 2.76 15.80
C PHE A 93 2.31 3.13 15.09
N VAL A 94 2.18 4.38 14.64
CA VAL A 94 1.04 4.87 13.88
C VAL A 94 1.55 5.48 12.59
N ALA A 95 1.30 4.77 11.49
CA ALA A 95 1.85 5.06 10.18
C ALA A 95 0.79 5.70 9.26
N GLN A 96 1.18 6.80 8.63
CA GLN A 96 0.49 7.40 7.50
C GLN A 96 1.00 6.78 6.20
N PRO A 97 0.09 6.33 5.31
CA PRO A 97 0.48 5.87 3.98
C PRO A 97 1.01 6.98 3.08
N GLY A 98 1.75 6.56 2.05
CA GLY A 98 2.26 7.35 0.95
C GLY A 98 1.20 7.84 -0.04
N ILE A 99 1.64 8.28 -1.21
CA ILE A 99 0.74 8.67 -2.29
C ILE A 99 0.23 7.42 -3.03
N PHE A 100 -1.09 7.30 -3.19
CA PHE A 100 -1.75 6.13 -3.78
C PHE A 100 -1.50 4.80 -3.04
N GLU A 101 -1.02 4.86 -1.81
CA GLU A 101 -0.71 3.69 -0.97
C GLU A 101 -1.77 3.55 0.11
N GLY A 102 -2.27 2.34 0.31
CA GLY A 102 -3.23 2.00 1.35
C GLY A 102 -2.58 1.32 2.57
N ALA A 103 -3.39 1.04 3.59
CA ALA A 103 -2.90 0.48 4.85
C ALA A 103 -2.27 -0.91 4.69
N GLY A 104 -2.73 -1.71 3.72
CA GLY A 104 -2.26 -3.07 3.45
C GLY A 104 -0.77 -3.16 3.08
N ALA A 105 -0.19 -2.08 2.56
CA ALA A 105 1.23 -2.03 2.18
C ALA A 105 2.19 -2.25 3.35
N PHE A 106 1.75 -1.95 4.58
CA PHE A 106 2.60 -2.03 5.78
C PHE A 106 2.71 -3.43 6.38
N GLU A 107 2.03 -4.45 5.84
CA GLU A 107 1.89 -5.72 6.56
C GLU A 107 3.23 -6.42 6.84
N SER A 108 4.13 -6.53 5.85
CA SER A 108 5.43 -7.19 6.06
C SER A 108 6.27 -6.46 7.11
N VAL A 109 6.47 -5.14 6.96
CA VAL A 109 7.22 -4.34 7.94
C VAL A 109 6.57 -4.35 9.33
N ALA A 110 5.23 -4.36 9.41
CA ALA A 110 4.52 -4.40 10.68
C ALA A 110 4.74 -5.72 11.42
N ARG A 111 4.55 -6.85 10.73
CA ARG A 111 4.75 -8.20 11.31
C ARG A 111 6.20 -8.40 11.76
N ASN A 112 7.15 -8.05 10.91
CA ASN A 112 8.58 -8.13 11.24
C ASN A 112 8.91 -7.23 12.44
N THR A 113 8.33 -6.02 12.55
CA THR A 113 8.59 -5.08 13.67
C THR A 113 8.06 -5.64 14.98
N VAL A 114 6.84 -6.18 14.96
CA VAL A 114 6.21 -6.76 16.14
C VAL A 114 7.03 -7.94 16.66
N VAL A 115 7.44 -8.87 15.79
CA VAL A 115 8.27 -10.02 16.19
C VAL A 115 9.67 -9.58 16.65
N ALA A 116 10.29 -8.62 15.95
CA ALA A 116 11.58 -8.07 16.33
C ALA A 116 11.54 -7.43 17.73
N ALA A 117 10.47 -6.71 18.07
CA ALA A 117 10.28 -6.12 19.38
C ALA A 117 9.99 -7.17 20.46
N ASP A 118 9.17 -8.17 20.15
CA ASP A 118 8.82 -9.27 21.07
C ASP A 118 10.06 -10.07 21.49
N LYS A 119 10.93 -10.41 20.52
CA LYS A 119 12.26 -11.01 20.76
C LYS A 119 13.16 -10.17 21.66
N ARG A 120 12.90 -8.87 21.77
CA ARG A 120 13.61 -7.91 22.62
C ARG A 120 12.92 -7.67 23.96
N GLY A 121 11.82 -8.37 24.25
CA GLY A 121 11.05 -8.28 25.49
C GLY A 121 10.13 -7.06 25.57
N ALA A 122 9.67 -6.54 24.42
CA ALA A 122 8.71 -5.46 24.35
C ALA A 122 7.54 -5.85 23.42
N HIS A 123 6.30 -5.69 23.89
CA HIS A 123 5.12 -5.92 23.08
C HIS A 123 4.68 -4.59 22.46
N VAL A 124 4.99 -4.42 21.17
CA VAL A 124 4.56 -3.25 20.40
C VAL A 124 3.36 -3.57 19.53
N GLU A 125 2.63 -2.53 19.15
CA GLU A 125 1.65 -2.59 18.07
C GLU A 125 2.09 -1.74 16.90
N PHE A 126 1.65 -2.13 15.71
CA PHE A 126 1.80 -1.34 14.49
C PHE A 126 0.42 -1.07 13.91
N TRP A 127 0.10 0.22 13.71
CA TRP A 127 -1.14 0.68 13.13
C TRP A 127 -0.84 1.38 11.80
N ALA A 128 -1.40 0.89 10.69
CA ALA A 128 -1.38 1.60 9.42
C ALA A 128 -2.76 2.21 9.18
N LEU A 129 -2.82 3.54 9.09
CA LEU A 129 -4.07 4.27 8.97
C LEU A 129 -4.64 4.12 7.56
N ASP A 130 -5.96 3.92 7.49
CA ASP A 130 -6.69 3.92 6.24
C ASP A 130 -7.13 5.34 5.88
N ARG A 131 -7.02 5.73 4.61
CA ARG A 131 -7.45 7.07 4.21
C ARG A 131 -8.97 7.11 4.14
N ARG A 132 -9.55 8.22 4.58
CA ARG A 132 -11.00 8.47 4.58
C ARG A 132 -11.70 8.12 3.26
N SER A 133 -11.02 8.29 2.13
CA SER A 133 -11.51 8.00 0.78
C SER A 133 -11.68 6.51 0.47
N ASN A 134 -10.94 5.64 1.16
CA ASN A 134 -10.90 4.21 0.87
C ASN A 134 -12.21 3.51 1.26
N CYS A 135 -13.07 4.19 2.01
CA CYS A 135 -14.48 3.82 2.19
C CYS A 135 -15.24 3.59 0.87
N LEU A 136 -14.79 4.15 -0.25
CA LEU A 136 -15.41 4.00 -1.56
C LEU A 136 -15.01 2.72 -2.29
N GLU A 137 -14.04 1.98 -1.76
CA GLU A 137 -13.43 0.84 -2.42
C GLU A 137 -14.23 -0.43 -2.15
N ASP A 138 -14.34 -1.27 -3.18
CA ASP A 138 -15.10 -2.51 -3.12
C ASP A 138 -14.15 -3.70 -3.24
N HIS A 139 -13.75 -4.23 -2.09
CA HIS A 139 -12.85 -5.39 -2.01
C HIS A 139 -13.59 -6.73 -2.02
N ALA A 140 -14.91 -6.76 -2.24
CA ALA A 140 -15.69 -7.99 -2.12
C ALA A 140 -15.21 -9.09 -3.09
N GLY A 141 -14.87 -8.72 -4.33
CA GLY A 141 -14.36 -9.65 -5.34
C GLY A 141 -13.07 -10.34 -4.91
N VAL A 142 -12.07 -9.57 -4.48
CA VAL A 142 -10.77 -10.10 -4.03
C VAL A 142 -10.95 -10.99 -2.79
N GLN A 143 -11.72 -10.54 -1.80
CA GLN A 143 -11.93 -11.28 -0.56
C GLN A 143 -12.71 -12.60 -0.80
N ALA A 144 -13.69 -12.59 -1.70
CA ALA A 144 -14.40 -13.81 -2.07
C ALA A 144 -13.49 -14.81 -2.82
N ALA A 145 -12.65 -14.33 -3.74
CA ALA A 145 -11.71 -15.17 -4.46
C ALA A 145 -10.65 -15.82 -3.57
N LEU A 146 -10.18 -15.12 -2.52
CA LEU A 146 -9.33 -15.72 -1.50
C LEU A 146 -10.05 -16.83 -0.71
N ALA A 147 -11.33 -16.64 -0.41
CA ALA A 147 -12.13 -17.63 0.30
C ALA A 147 -12.44 -18.87 -0.56
N THR A 148 -12.65 -18.70 -1.86
CA THR A 148 -12.93 -19.80 -2.80
C THR A 148 -11.66 -20.46 -3.33
N GLY A 149 -10.54 -19.75 -3.34
CA GLY A 149 -9.30 -20.17 -3.98
C GLY A 149 -9.37 -20.09 -5.51
N ASP A 150 -10.23 -19.23 -6.06
CA ASP A 150 -10.53 -19.17 -7.49
C ASP A 150 -10.56 -17.72 -8.00
N LEU A 151 -9.63 -17.39 -8.89
CA LEU A 151 -9.51 -16.06 -9.51
C LEU A 151 -10.78 -15.67 -10.28
N ASP A 152 -11.48 -16.64 -10.88
CA ASP A 152 -12.71 -16.40 -11.64
C ASP A 152 -13.78 -15.74 -10.77
N THR A 153 -13.79 -16.02 -9.46
CA THR A 153 -14.72 -15.39 -8.51
C THR A 153 -14.58 -13.86 -8.50
N ALA A 154 -13.34 -13.36 -8.51
CA ALA A 154 -13.08 -11.92 -8.52
C ALA A 154 -13.31 -11.33 -9.92
N THR A 155 -12.80 -11.97 -10.97
CA THR A 155 -12.91 -11.43 -12.33
C THR A 155 -14.34 -11.43 -12.84
N ASP A 156 -15.14 -12.44 -12.52
CA ASP A 156 -16.56 -12.46 -12.87
C ASP A 156 -17.34 -11.37 -12.14
N TYR A 157 -16.99 -11.10 -10.88
CA TYR A 157 -17.61 -10.02 -10.09
C TYR A 157 -17.30 -8.63 -10.66
N TYR A 158 -16.01 -8.34 -10.90
CA TYR A 158 -15.60 -7.01 -11.36
C TYR A 158 -15.87 -6.76 -12.85
N PHE A 159 -15.83 -7.80 -13.70
CA PHE A 159 -15.86 -7.63 -15.17
C PHE A 159 -17.08 -8.24 -15.86
N HIS A 160 -17.82 -9.16 -15.23
CA HIS A 160 -18.88 -9.94 -15.87
C HIS A 160 -20.21 -9.93 -15.11
N ASP A 161 -20.43 -8.92 -14.26
CA ASP A 161 -21.66 -8.70 -13.51
C ASP A 161 -22.09 -9.88 -12.62
N ALA A 162 -21.15 -10.71 -12.14
CA ALA A 162 -21.49 -11.73 -11.15
C ALA A 162 -21.86 -11.10 -9.80
N GLU A 163 -22.53 -11.88 -8.96
CA GLU A 163 -22.95 -11.46 -7.62
C GLU A 163 -22.11 -12.13 -6.54
N ILE A 164 -21.71 -11.35 -5.55
CA ILE A 164 -21.16 -11.82 -4.28
C ILE A 164 -22.14 -11.40 -3.20
N ASP A 165 -22.61 -12.37 -2.42
CA ASP A 165 -23.63 -12.17 -1.37
C ASP A 165 -24.89 -11.41 -1.84
N GLY A 166 -25.27 -11.61 -3.11
CA GLY A 166 -26.43 -10.99 -3.74
C GLY A 166 -26.24 -9.53 -4.15
N ALA A 167 -25.03 -8.99 -4.04
CA ALA A 167 -24.64 -7.67 -4.55
C ALA A 167 -23.76 -7.83 -5.80
N ARG A 168 -23.93 -6.92 -6.76
CA ARG A 168 -23.06 -6.78 -7.93
C ARG A 168 -22.06 -5.65 -7.68
N PHE A 169 -20.92 -5.69 -8.36
CA PHE A 169 -19.99 -4.56 -8.36
C PHE A 169 -20.72 -3.31 -8.88
N ALA A 170 -20.74 -2.25 -8.08
CA ALA A 170 -21.45 -1.01 -8.42
C ALA A 170 -20.75 -0.20 -9.52
N GLY A 171 -19.54 -0.64 -9.93
CA GLY A 171 -18.62 0.13 -10.74
C GLY A 171 -17.81 1.12 -9.90
N TYR A 172 -16.86 1.78 -10.55
CA TYR A 172 -16.02 2.78 -9.90
C TYR A 172 -16.80 4.09 -9.70
N ALA A 173 -16.83 4.60 -8.47
CA ALA A 173 -17.41 5.90 -8.11
C ALA A 173 -16.81 7.05 -8.95
N THR A 174 -17.66 7.94 -9.46
CA THR A 174 -17.25 9.10 -10.29
C THR A 174 -18.18 10.29 -10.09
N GLY A 175 -17.79 11.47 -10.61
CA GLY A 175 -18.67 12.64 -10.66
C GLY A 175 -19.13 13.12 -9.27
N ILE A 176 -20.44 13.08 -9.03
CA ILE A 176 -21.02 13.57 -7.77
C ILE A 176 -20.67 12.66 -6.58
N ASP A 177 -20.45 11.36 -6.81
CA ASP A 177 -20.18 10.38 -5.75
C ASP A 177 -18.80 10.57 -5.10
N VAL A 178 -17.89 11.23 -5.81
CA VAL A 178 -16.54 11.58 -5.34
C VAL A 178 -16.35 13.08 -5.09
N ALA A 179 -17.38 13.91 -5.32
CA ALA A 179 -17.25 15.37 -5.26
C ALA A 179 -16.84 15.88 -3.86
N TRP A 180 -17.28 15.18 -2.81
CA TRP A 180 -16.95 15.51 -1.42
C TRP A 180 -15.46 15.38 -1.10
N LEU A 181 -14.68 14.59 -1.87
CA LEU A 181 -13.23 14.45 -1.70
C LEU A 181 -12.48 15.76 -1.97
N ALA A 182 -13.08 16.70 -2.71
CA ALA A 182 -12.54 18.06 -2.87
C ALA A 182 -12.51 18.87 -1.55
N HIS A 183 -13.11 18.33 -0.48
CA HIS A 183 -13.09 18.89 0.87
C HIS A 183 -12.24 18.07 1.84
N VAL A 184 -11.71 16.92 1.42
CA VAL A 184 -10.81 16.07 2.21
C VAL A 184 -9.38 16.43 1.85
N GLY A 185 -8.87 17.44 2.56
CA GLY A 185 -7.51 17.95 2.43
C GLY A 185 -6.63 17.62 3.63
N LEU A 186 -5.50 18.32 3.72
CA LEU A 186 -4.52 18.11 4.79
C LEU A 186 -5.16 18.24 6.18
N GLU A 187 -5.91 19.32 6.44
CA GLU A 187 -6.55 19.56 7.73
C GLU A 187 -7.46 18.38 8.15
N GLN A 188 -8.27 17.86 7.22
CA GLN A 188 -9.13 16.72 7.53
C GLN A 188 -8.32 15.45 7.77
N THR A 189 -7.28 15.18 6.98
CA THR A 189 -6.38 14.02 7.20
C THR A 189 -5.69 14.06 8.56
N LEU A 190 -5.21 15.24 9.00
CA LEU A 190 -4.61 15.41 10.31
C LEU A 190 -5.66 15.23 11.43
N ARG A 191 -6.87 15.77 11.22
CA ARG A 191 -7.98 15.65 12.17
C ARG A 191 -8.41 14.21 12.35
N ASP A 192 -8.46 13.45 11.27
CA ASP A 192 -8.79 12.03 11.26
C ASP A 192 -7.82 11.23 12.13
N GLN A 193 -6.51 11.42 11.96
CA GLN A 193 -5.51 10.80 12.83
C GLN A 193 -5.68 11.21 14.29
N TYR A 194 -5.91 12.51 14.57
CA TYR A 194 -6.07 13.00 15.94
C TYR A 194 -7.32 12.43 16.64
N ASP A 195 -8.45 12.43 15.96
CA ASP A 195 -9.71 11.92 16.52
C ASP A 195 -9.67 10.39 16.68
N LEU A 196 -8.99 9.65 15.78
CA LEU A 196 -8.71 8.23 15.94
C LEU A 196 -7.85 7.95 17.18
N LEU A 197 -6.73 8.67 17.33
CA LEU A 197 -5.86 8.53 18.49
C LEU A 197 -6.59 8.81 19.80
N ARG A 198 -7.45 9.84 19.83
CA ARG A 198 -8.27 10.16 21.02
C ARG A 198 -9.34 9.12 21.31
N HIS A 199 -9.86 8.47 20.29
CA HIS A 199 -10.84 7.41 20.45
C HIS A 199 -10.17 6.16 21.05
N GLU A 200 -9.10 5.67 20.43
CA GLU A 200 -8.42 4.44 20.85
C GLU A 200 -7.61 4.60 22.14
N LEU A 201 -7.02 5.79 22.34
CA LEU A 201 -6.16 6.10 23.49
C LEU A 201 -6.63 7.42 24.13
N PRO A 202 -7.76 7.44 24.86
CA PRO A 202 -8.35 8.68 25.37
C PRO A 202 -7.46 9.43 26.36
N ASP A 203 -6.60 8.73 27.09
CA ASP A 203 -5.62 9.33 28.01
C ASP A 203 -4.49 10.03 27.22
N PRO A 204 -4.39 11.37 27.26
CA PRO A 204 -3.32 12.10 26.59
C PRO A 204 -1.93 11.74 27.11
N GLN A 205 -1.80 11.29 28.37
CA GLN A 205 -0.51 10.86 28.91
C GLN A 205 -0.01 9.60 28.19
N LEU A 206 -0.89 8.61 27.96
CA LEU A 206 -0.52 7.41 27.20
C LEU A 206 -0.07 7.75 25.79
N ARG A 207 -0.76 8.67 25.11
CA ARG A 207 -0.36 9.11 23.76
C ARG A 207 1.04 9.72 23.75
N ARG A 208 1.33 10.62 24.69
CA ARG A 208 2.66 11.25 24.86
C ARG A 208 3.78 10.28 25.21
N GLU A 209 3.47 9.16 25.85
CA GLU A 209 4.48 8.21 26.32
C GLU A 209 4.69 7.03 25.37
N LYS A 210 3.66 6.62 24.62
CA LYS A 210 3.67 5.33 23.91
C LYS A 210 3.58 5.42 22.39
N VAL A 211 2.98 6.48 21.85
CA VAL A 211 2.69 6.56 20.42
C VAL A 211 3.92 7.06 19.68
N LEU A 212 4.34 6.33 18.66
CA LEU A 212 5.38 6.74 17.70
C LEU A 212 4.65 7.04 16.39
N CYS A 213 4.77 8.25 15.87
CA CYS A 213 4.04 8.68 14.68
C CYS A 213 4.97 8.73 13.48
N GLY A 214 4.53 8.27 12.32
CA GLY A 214 5.40 8.20 11.17
C GLY A 214 4.66 7.86 9.90
N GLY A 215 5.41 7.47 8.89
CA GLY A 215 4.79 7.04 7.64
C GLY A 215 5.79 6.81 6.53
N HIS A 216 5.26 6.36 5.41
CA HIS A 216 6.01 6.13 4.19
C HIS A 216 5.79 7.28 3.21
N SER A 217 6.85 7.69 2.51
CA SER A 217 6.74 8.64 1.40
C SER A 217 6.00 9.93 1.80
N LEU A 218 4.81 10.22 1.22
CA LEU A 218 3.96 11.33 1.61
C LEU A 218 3.62 11.38 3.12
N GLY A 219 3.52 10.22 3.76
CA GLY A 219 3.20 10.06 5.18
C GLY A 219 4.19 10.77 6.12
N GLY A 220 5.45 10.93 5.72
CA GLY A 220 6.43 11.71 6.49
C GLY A 220 6.11 13.21 6.52
N PHE A 221 5.65 13.76 5.41
CA PHE A 221 5.20 15.15 5.31
C PHE A 221 3.91 15.39 6.09
N ILE A 222 2.94 14.46 5.98
CA ILE A 222 1.70 14.50 6.77
C ILE A 222 2.04 14.47 8.27
N THR A 223 2.94 13.59 8.69
CA THR A 223 3.41 13.49 10.08
C THR A 223 4.12 14.77 10.53
N GLY A 224 4.92 15.39 9.66
CA GLY A 224 5.53 16.68 9.94
C GLY A 224 4.50 17.77 10.22
N PHE A 225 3.48 17.91 9.37
CA PHE A 225 2.38 18.84 9.61
C PHE A 225 1.59 18.47 10.87
N PHE A 226 1.33 17.19 11.11
CA PHE A 226 0.68 16.71 12.32
C PHE A 226 1.42 17.21 13.56
N ALA A 227 2.74 17.00 13.64
CA ALA A 227 3.56 17.44 14.76
C ALA A 227 3.48 18.95 15.04
N GLU A 228 3.30 19.77 14.01
CA GLU A 228 3.24 21.23 14.12
C GLU A 228 1.80 21.77 14.23
N TRP A 229 0.79 20.90 14.21
CA TRP A 229 -0.63 21.26 14.22
C TRP A 229 -1.15 21.54 15.63
N ASP A 230 -2.12 22.45 15.70
CA ASP A 230 -2.87 22.84 16.87
C ASP A 230 -4.36 22.67 16.54
N PHE A 231 -5.04 21.73 17.21
CA PHE A 231 -6.35 21.24 16.80
C PHE A 231 -7.51 22.07 17.33
N ASP A 232 -7.27 22.95 18.32
CA ASP A 232 -8.23 23.92 18.82
C ASP A 232 -7.94 25.39 18.39
N GLY A 233 -6.79 25.63 17.76
CA GLY A 233 -6.35 26.94 17.26
C GLY A 233 -5.83 27.87 18.36
N ASN A 234 -5.56 27.36 19.56
CA ASN A 234 -5.14 28.15 20.71
C ASN A 234 -3.73 27.73 21.19
N PRO A 235 -2.69 28.54 20.95
CA PRO A 235 -1.31 28.19 21.35
C PRO A 235 -1.07 28.07 22.86
N HIS A 236 -2.04 28.41 23.70
CA HIS A 236 -1.95 28.30 25.14
C HIS A 236 -2.46 26.96 25.69
N THR A 237 -3.15 26.18 24.87
CA THR A 237 -3.57 24.81 25.16
C THR A 237 -2.66 23.87 24.40
N LEU A 238 -2.04 22.91 25.10
CA LEU A 238 -1.07 22.00 24.51
C LEU A 238 -1.52 20.53 24.55
N ASP A 239 -2.69 20.26 25.10
CA ASP A 239 -3.20 18.88 25.21
C ASP A 239 -3.65 18.31 23.87
N ASP A 240 -4.02 19.18 22.94
CA ASP A 240 -4.42 18.88 21.58
C ASP A 240 -3.26 19.05 20.58
N ALA A 241 -2.24 19.86 20.90
CA ALA A 241 -1.08 20.05 20.03
C ALA A 241 -0.50 18.72 19.52
N GLY A 242 -0.23 18.63 18.22
CA GLY A 242 0.11 17.35 17.58
C GLY A 242 1.42 16.73 18.07
N PHE A 243 2.44 17.54 18.37
CA PHE A 243 3.66 17.04 19.03
C PHE A 243 3.37 16.43 20.41
N ASN A 244 2.27 16.79 21.07
CA ASN A 244 1.87 16.22 22.35
C ASN A 244 0.96 14.98 22.20
N GLN A 245 0.84 14.40 20.99
CA GLN A 245 0.15 13.14 20.75
C GLN A 245 1.11 11.99 20.43
N CYS A 246 2.40 12.28 20.26
CA CYS A 246 3.44 11.31 19.92
C CYS A 246 4.66 11.52 20.83
N SER A 247 5.44 10.46 21.00
CA SER A 247 6.68 10.40 21.80
C SER A 247 7.95 10.38 20.95
N GLY A 248 7.81 10.19 19.63
CA GLY A 248 8.89 10.02 18.66
C GLY A 248 8.33 9.92 17.26
N TYR A 249 9.20 10.11 16.27
CA TYR A 249 8.84 10.01 14.85
C TYR A 249 9.67 8.98 14.09
N PHE A 250 9.06 8.32 13.10
CA PHE A 250 9.77 7.42 12.19
C PHE A 250 9.43 7.71 10.73
N ALA A 251 10.44 7.69 9.86
CA ALA A 251 10.34 8.00 8.45
C ALA A 251 10.76 6.79 7.63
N LEU A 252 9.87 6.29 6.77
CA LEU A 252 10.12 5.19 5.84
C LEU A 252 10.23 5.77 4.43
N ASP A 253 11.44 5.74 3.86
CA ASP A 253 11.83 6.41 2.63
C ASP A 253 11.21 7.82 2.47
N THR A 254 11.31 8.61 3.55
CA THR A 254 10.80 9.97 3.65
C THR A 254 11.54 10.78 4.71
N ALA A 255 11.16 12.05 4.88
CA ALA A 255 11.61 12.90 5.97
C ALA A 255 10.41 13.43 6.75
N ILE A 256 10.55 13.59 8.07
CA ILE A 256 9.51 14.17 8.91
C ILE A 256 9.66 15.69 8.90
N VAL A 257 8.93 16.34 7.99
CA VAL A 257 9.01 17.80 7.79
C VAL A 257 7.66 18.41 7.43
N ALA A 258 7.31 19.53 8.07
CA ALA A 258 6.10 20.32 7.75
C ALA A 258 6.35 21.31 6.60
N LYS A 259 6.78 20.79 5.46
CA LYS A 259 7.09 21.59 4.26
C LYS A 259 6.37 20.98 3.06
N SER A 260 6.25 21.75 1.99
CA SER A 260 5.88 21.17 0.71
C SER A 260 6.86 20.04 0.42
N PRO A 261 6.39 18.81 0.14
CA PRO A 261 7.26 17.85 -0.51
C PRO A 261 7.78 18.54 -1.79
N ALA A 262 9.05 18.27 -2.17
CA ALA A 262 9.53 18.66 -3.50
C ALA A 262 8.45 18.22 -4.51
N PRO A 263 8.00 19.09 -5.43
CA PRO A 263 6.61 19.14 -5.88
C PRO A 263 6.04 17.78 -6.31
N VAL A 264 5.44 17.07 -5.36
CA VAL A 264 4.57 15.91 -5.62
C VAL A 264 3.22 16.38 -6.20
N GLY A 265 2.98 17.70 -6.22
CA GLY A 265 1.84 18.36 -6.86
C GLY A 265 2.12 18.97 -8.25
N GLY A 266 3.26 18.66 -8.88
CA GLY A 266 3.53 18.87 -10.31
C GLY A 266 3.94 17.59 -11.04
N ALA A 267 3.77 16.46 -10.33
CA ALA A 267 4.06 15.04 -10.62
C ALA A 267 5.42 14.64 -11.18
N PHE A 268 6.26 15.59 -11.52
CA PHE A 268 7.59 15.31 -11.99
C PHE A 268 8.48 16.47 -11.54
N PRO A 269 9.78 16.23 -11.24
CA PRO A 269 10.77 17.30 -11.15
C PRO A 269 10.66 18.24 -12.36
N GLN A 270 11.44 19.32 -12.40
CA GLN A 270 11.79 19.89 -13.71
C GLN A 270 12.62 18.85 -14.46
N ILE A 271 12.00 17.74 -14.89
CA ILE A 271 12.64 16.75 -15.74
C ILE A 271 12.88 17.49 -17.04
N PRO A 272 14.07 17.35 -17.62
CA PRO A 272 14.34 17.94 -18.92
C PRO A 272 13.18 17.66 -19.89
N ASP A 273 12.80 18.63 -20.73
CA ASP A 273 11.64 18.53 -21.64
C ASP A 273 11.66 17.22 -22.47
N ILE A 274 12.85 16.69 -22.74
CA ILE A 274 13.09 15.40 -23.41
C ILE A 274 12.45 14.20 -22.71
N VAL A 275 12.24 14.26 -21.39
CA VAL A 275 11.62 13.20 -20.58
C VAL A 275 10.15 13.51 -20.28
N LYS A 276 9.81 14.79 -20.08
CA LYS A 276 8.45 15.20 -19.73
C LYS A 276 7.42 14.75 -20.76
N ALA A 277 7.66 14.99 -22.06
CA ALA A 277 6.69 14.64 -23.09
C ALA A 277 6.45 13.11 -23.21
N PRO A 278 7.48 12.24 -23.21
CA PRO A 278 7.28 10.80 -23.13
C PRO A 278 6.50 10.34 -21.91
N VAL A 279 6.77 10.95 -20.75
CA VAL A 279 6.10 10.63 -19.50
C VAL A 279 4.64 11.05 -19.51
N ASP A 280 4.33 12.30 -19.87
CA ASP A 280 2.94 12.78 -20.00
C ASP A 280 2.16 11.94 -21.03
N ALA A 281 2.83 11.47 -22.09
CA ALA A 281 2.23 10.54 -23.05
C ALA A 281 1.95 9.17 -22.42
N ALA A 282 2.86 8.65 -21.59
CA ALA A 282 2.71 7.35 -20.91
C ALA A 282 1.63 7.38 -19.82
N THR A 283 1.59 8.43 -19.01
CA THR A 283 0.73 8.49 -17.81
C THR A 283 -0.60 9.20 -18.04
N GLY A 284 -0.69 10.00 -19.10
CA GLY A 284 -1.72 11.02 -19.25
C GLY A 284 -1.41 12.27 -18.43
N ALA A 285 -1.95 13.41 -18.86
CA ALA A 285 -1.79 14.68 -18.15
C ALA A 285 -2.64 14.71 -16.88
N ILE A 286 -2.00 15.00 -15.75
CA ILE A 286 -2.68 15.18 -14.47
C ILE A 286 -3.46 16.49 -14.50
N THR A 287 -4.72 16.44 -14.08
CA THR A 287 -5.54 17.64 -13.92
C THR A 287 -5.86 17.84 -12.45
N GLY A 288 -5.36 18.92 -11.85
CA GLY A 288 -5.62 19.27 -10.44
C GLY A 288 -7.04 19.81 -10.19
N ALA A 289 -7.94 19.74 -11.17
CA ALA A 289 -9.32 20.21 -11.06
C ALA A 289 -10.31 19.12 -10.63
N MET A 290 -9.86 17.86 -10.53
CA MET A 290 -10.70 16.72 -10.19
C MET A 290 -10.63 16.42 -8.68
N PRO A 291 -11.71 15.99 -8.03
CA PRO A 291 -11.71 15.63 -6.60
C PRO A 291 -10.77 14.48 -6.24
N VAL A 292 -10.50 13.60 -7.20
CA VAL A 292 -9.60 12.44 -7.08
C VAL A 292 -8.38 12.70 -7.95
N LEU A 293 -7.19 12.50 -7.38
CA LEU A 293 -5.93 12.51 -8.11
C LEU A 293 -5.79 11.18 -8.86
N ALA A 294 -5.35 11.25 -10.11
CA ALA A 294 -5.07 10.06 -10.92
C ALA A 294 -3.92 10.33 -11.88
N LEU A 295 -3.18 9.27 -12.21
CA LEU A 295 -2.38 9.16 -13.43
C LEU A 295 -3.24 8.37 -14.42
N PRO A 296 -3.98 9.02 -15.34
CA PRO A 296 -5.08 8.38 -16.07
C PRO A 296 -4.77 7.04 -16.73
N ALA A 297 -3.53 6.79 -17.15
CA ALA A 297 -3.10 5.53 -17.78
C ALA A 297 -2.21 4.65 -16.88
N VAL A 298 -2.07 4.93 -15.58
CA VAL A 298 -1.23 4.12 -14.67
C VAL A 298 -1.93 3.93 -13.33
N ILE A 299 -2.44 5.00 -12.73
CA ILE A 299 -3.04 5.01 -11.40
C ILE A 299 -4.41 5.67 -11.48
N ASN A 300 -5.45 4.86 -11.42
CA ASN A 300 -6.84 5.24 -11.29
C ASN A 300 -7.61 4.10 -10.60
N PRO A 301 -8.89 4.28 -10.22
CA PRO A 301 -9.64 3.25 -9.52
C PRO A 301 -9.63 1.87 -10.20
N GLU A 302 -9.73 1.83 -11.54
CA GLU A 302 -9.71 0.56 -12.26
C GLU A 302 -8.32 -0.08 -12.26
N THR A 303 -7.26 0.70 -12.51
CA THR A 303 -5.91 0.13 -12.62
C THR A 303 -5.31 -0.28 -11.28
N THR A 304 -5.67 0.40 -10.20
CA THR A 304 -5.29 0.01 -8.82
C THR A 304 -6.00 -1.26 -8.38
N ASN A 305 -7.29 -1.43 -8.72
CA ASN A 305 -7.97 -2.72 -8.55
C ASN A 305 -7.29 -3.83 -9.39
N LEU A 306 -6.88 -3.55 -10.63
CA LEU A 306 -6.13 -4.52 -11.44
C LEU A 306 -4.81 -4.95 -10.81
N LEU A 307 -4.14 -4.06 -10.08
CA LEU A 307 -2.91 -4.41 -9.35
C LEU A 307 -3.20 -5.38 -8.20
N ALA A 308 -4.28 -5.17 -7.44
CA ALA A 308 -4.72 -6.12 -6.43
C ALA A 308 -5.08 -7.49 -7.06
N LEU A 309 -5.72 -7.51 -8.23
CA LEU A 309 -5.99 -8.74 -8.98
C LEU A 309 -4.71 -9.42 -9.50
N ALA A 310 -3.66 -8.66 -9.83
CA ALA A 310 -2.36 -9.22 -10.17
C ALA A 310 -1.69 -9.90 -8.97
N GLY A 311 -1.75 -9.26 -7.80
CA GLY A 311 -1.33 -9.88 -6.54
C GLY A 311 -2.14 -11.14 -6.23
N LEU A 312 -3.46 -11.08 -6.37
CA LEU A 312 -4.35 -12.22 -6.14
C LEU A 312 -4.06 -13.39 -7.08
N ALA A 313 -3.87 -13.14 -8.38
CA ALA A 313 -3.57 -14.17 -9.36
C ALA A 313 -2.23 -14.87 -9.05
N ALA A 314 -1.18 -14.09 -8.76
CA ALA A 314 0.12 -14.62 -8.34
C ALA A 314 0.03 -15.36 -7.00
N ARG A 315 -0.83 -14.91 -6.07
CA ARG A 315 -1.05 -15.58 -4.79
C ARG A 315 -1.76 -16.94 -4.95
N LEU A 316 -2.76 -17.04 -5.84
CA LEU A 316 -3.58 -18.24 -6.00
C LEU A 316 -2.92 -19.30 -6.91
N ASP A 317 -2.32 -18.88 -8.02
CA ASP A 317 -1.65 -19.76 -8.98
C ASP A 317 -0.41 -19.06 -9.58
N PRO A 318 0.72 -19.03 -8.86
CA PRO A 318 1.90 -18.26 -9.26
C PRO A 318 2.46 -18.64 -10.64
N GLU A 319 2.44 -19.95 -10.95
CA GLU A 319 2.93 -20.54 -12.20
C GLU A 319 1.86 -20.58 -13.32
N GLY A 320 0.64 -20.12 -13.03
CA GLY A 320 -0.46 -20.06 -13.99
C GLY A 320 -0.11 -19.19 -15.20
N ALA A 321 -0.11 -19.78 -16.40
CA ALA A 321 0.30 -19.08 -17.62
C ALA A 321 -0.86 -18.29 -18.24
N ASN A 322 -0.66 -16.98 -18.43
CA ASN A 322 -1.60 -16.01 -19.00
C ASN A 322 -2.95 -15.91 -18.29
N ASP A 323 -3.05 -16.42 -17.06
CA ASP A 323 -4.33 -16.62 -16.39
C ASP A 323 -5.03 -15.27 -16.13
N LEU A 324 -4.35 -14.30 -15.51
CA LEU A 324 -4.92 -12.96 -15.34
C LEU A 324 -5.12 -12.23 -16.67
N VAL A 325 -4.12 -12.25 -17.55
CA VAL A 325 -4.07 -11.42 -18.77
C VAL A 325 -5.22 -11.75 -19.73
N GLU A 326 -5.60 -13.04 -19.81
CA GLU A 326 -6.74 -13.51 -20.61
C GLU A 326 -8.11 -13.02 -20.08
N ARG A 327 -8.20 -12.68 -18.79
CA ARG A 327 -9.43 -12.21 -18.12
C ARG A 327 -9.55 -10.69 -18.07
N LEU A 328 -8.46 -9.97 -18.28
CA LEU A 328 -8.45 -8.51 -18.22
C LEU A 328 -9.38 -7.91 -19.29
N PRO A 329 -10.25 -6.93 -18.93
CA PRO A 329 -11.19 -6.35 -19.88
C PRO A 329 -10.47 -5.62 -21.01
N HIS A 330 -11.03 -5.70 -22.22
CA HIS A 330 -10.56 -4.93 -23.38
C HIS A 330 -11.23 -3.56 -23.42
N ASN A 331 -10.55 -2.57 -22.84
CA ASN A 331 -11.00 -1.19 -22.88
C ASN A 331 -9.79 -0.23 -22.97
N PRO A 332 -10.00 1.03 -23.38
CA PRO A 332 -8.90 1.97 -23.56
C PRO A 332 -8.05 2.19 -22.30
N ASN A 333 -8.64 2.17 -21.10
CA ASN A 333 -7.91 2.41 -19.86
C ASN A 333 -6.91 1.29 -19.59
N VAL A 334 -7.37 0.03 -19.63
CA VAL A 334 -6.52 -1.15 -19.41
C VAL A 334 -5.48 -1.30 -20.52
N ASP A 335 -5.88 -1.14 -21.78
CA ASP A 335 -4.94 -1.28 -22.91
C ASP A 335 -3.86 -0.21 -22.90
N TRP A 336 -4.18 1.03 -22.51
CA TRP A 336 -3.18 2.08 -22.31
C TRP A 336 -2.28 1.79 -21.11
N THR A 337 -2.84 1.27 -20.02
CA THR A 337 -2.08 0.95 -18.81
C THR A 337 -1.04 -0.14 -19.06
N LEU A 338 -1.44 -1.23 -19.70
CA LEU A 338 -0.52 -2.30 -20.10
C LEU A 338 0.59 -1.75 -21.01
N ARG A 339 0.27 -0.84 -21.94
CA ARG A 339 1.29 -0.22 -22.81
C ARG A 339 2.21 0.72 -22.05
N ALA A 340 1.67 1.55 -21.16
CA ALA A 340 2.44 2.49 -20.36
C ALA A 340 3.46 1.77 -19.46
N LEU A 341 3.03 0.65 -18.86
CA LEU A 341 3.86 -0.11 -17.93
C LEU A 341 4.77 -1.13 -18.61
N LEU A 342 4.35 -1.80 -19.68
CA LEU A 342 5.01 -3.03 -20.17
C LEU A 342 5.55 -2.92 -21.61
N ALA A 343 5.36 -1.80 -22.30
CA ALA A 343 5.97 -1.63 -23.63
C ALA A 343 7.51 -1.61 -23.53
N LYS A 344 8.17 -2.40 -24.38
CA LYS A 344 9.63 -2.47 -24.44
C LYS A 344 10.29 -1.23 -25.06
N ASP A 345 9.56 -0.53 -25.94
CA ASP A 345 10.05 0.65 -26.66
C ASP A 345 8.88 1.57 -27.09
N ALA A 346 9.23 2.77 -27.56
CA ALA A 346 8.25 3.77 -27.98
C ALA A 346 7.41 3.35 -29.20
N ALA A 347 7.91 2.46 -30.05
CA ALA A 347 7.15 1.99 -31.21
C ALA A 347 6.05 1.01 -30.77
N MET A 348 6.37 0.09 -29.87
CA MET A 348 5.39 -0.79 -29.23
C MET A 348 4.36 0.03 -28.45
N PHE A 349 4.81 1.01 -27.65
CA PHE A 349 3.92 1.93 -26.94
C PHE A 349 2.98 2.68 -27.89
N ALA A 350 3.47 3.25 -29.00
CA ALA A 350 2.66 4.07 -29.90
C ALA A 350 1.72 3.25 -30.80
N THR A 351 2.12 2.05 -31.20
CA THR A 351 1.36 1.21 -32.16
C THR A 351 0.54 0.10 -31.51
N GLY A 352 0.86 -0.28 -30.27
CA GLY A 352 0.31 -1.45 -29.61
C GLY A 352 0.78 -2.77 -30.25
N ASN A 353 1.86 -2.72 -31.03
CA ASN A 353 2.39 -3.86 -31.78
C ASN A 353 3.89 -4.06 -31.48
N PRO A 354 4.30 -5.23 -30.96
CA PRO A 354 3.43 -6.34 -30.53
C PRO A 354 2.51 -5.94 -29.37
N ASP A 355 1.40 -6.67 -29.21
CA ASP A 355 0.45 -6.45 -28.11
C ASP A 355 1.01 -7.10 -26.82
N VAL A 356 1.06 -6.32 -25.73
CA VAL A 356 1.49 -6.78 -24.40
C VAL A 356 0.69 -8.01 -23.97
N ARG A 357 -0.59 -8.09 -24.29
CA ARG A 357 -1.47 -9.21 -23.93
C ARG A 357 -1.10 -10.54 -24.60
N THR A 358 -0.22 -10.50 -25.61
CA THR A 358 0.29 -11.71 -26.27
C THR A 358 1.59 -12.22 -25.66
N LEU A 359 2.09 -11.55 -24.61
CA LEU A 359 3.17 -12.08 -23.79
C LEU A 359 2.71 -13.37 -23.13
N ASN A 360 3.49 -14.43 -23.27
CA ASN A 360 3.24 -15.70 -22.61
C ASN A 360 4.04 -15.73 -21.29
N ALA A 361 3.37 -15.47 -20.16
CA ALA A 361 3.99 -15.26 -18.86
C ALA A 361 3.19 -15.91 -17.73
N THR A 362 3.86 -16.32 -16.65
CA THR A 362 3.21 -16.75 -15.41
C THR A 362 2.60 -15.56 -14.66
N ASN A 363 1.67 -15.81 -13.73
CA ASN A 363 1.06 -14.75 -12.92
C ASN A 363 2.10 -13.98 -12.09
N GLU A 364 3.09 -14.67 -11.53
CA GLU A 364 4.24 -14.01 -10.86
C GLU A 364 5.04 -13.15 -11.85
N ALA A 365 5.32 -13.63 -13.06
CA ALA A 365 6.04 -12.83 -14.05
C ALA A 365 5.26 -11.58 -14.48
N VAL A 366 3.92 -11.65 -14.51
CA VAL A 366 3.06 -10.48 -14.75
C VAL A 366 3.16 -9.48 -13.58
N LEU A 367 3.07 -9.95 -12.34
CA LEU A 367 3.19 -9.10 -11.15
C LEU A 367 4.58 -8.44 -11.06
N GLY A 368 5.64 -9.24 -11.20
CA GLY A 368 7.02 -8.76 -11.21
C GLY A 368 7.22 -7.73 -12.32
N ALA A 369 6.75 -8.00 -13.54
CA ALA A 369 6.86 -7.01 -14.61
C ALA A 369 6.14 -5.67 -14.32
N ILE A 370 5.17 -5.64 -13.42
CA ILE A 370 4.44 -4.43 -13.01
C ILE A 370 5.14 -3.67 -11.89
N LEU A 371 5.75 -4.33 -10.90
CA LEU A 371 6.29 -3.65 -9.70
C LEU A 371 7.81 -3.71 -9.54
N ASP A 372 8.48 -4.63 -10.22
CA ASP A 372 9.92 -4.84 -10.10
C ASP A 372 10.75 -3.63 -10.54
N ASP A 373 11.83 -3.35 -9.85
CA ASP A 373 12.71 -2.21 -10.12
C ASP A 373 13.44 -2.32 -11.46
N ASN A 374 13.64 -3.51 -12.03
CA ASN A 374 14.12 -3.68 -13.40
C ASN A 374 13.02 -3.58 -14.46
N SER A 375 11.73 -3.55 -14.13
CA SER A 375 10.65 -3.41 -15.13
C SER A 375 9.84 -2.12 -14.95
N GLN A 376 9.34 -1.85 -13.76
CA GLN A 376 8.49 -0.71 -13.43
C GLN A 376 9.21 0.61 -13.77
N PRO A 377 8.70 1.43 -14.69
CA PRO A 377 9.40 2.63 -15.11
C PRO A 377 9.44 3.73 -14.05
N PHE A 378 8.54 3.77 -13.07
CA PHE A 378 8.46 4.87 -12.11
C PHE A 378 9.02 4.47 -10.75
N GLY A 379 10.08 5.15 -10.28
CA GLY A 379 10.82 4.81 -9.06
C GLY A 379 9.96 4.75 -7.79
N PHE A 380 8.92 5.59 -7.70
CA PHE A 380 7.99 5.58 -6.58
C PHE A 380 7.07 4.35 -6.54
N LEU A 381 7.04 3.53 -7.59
CA LEU A 381 6.26 2.29 -7.67
C LEU A 381 7.13 1.04 -7.58
N GLN A 382 8.45 1.19 -7.40
CA GLN A 382 9.40 0.08 -7.50
C GLN A 382 9.58 -0.65 -6.17
N ALA A 383 9.55 -1.97 -6.27
CA ALA A 383 10.03 -2.93 -5.27
C ALA A 383 11.09 -3.83 -5.94
N SER A 384 12.06 -4.32 -5.17
CA SER A 384 13.13 -5.18 -5.69
C SER A 384 12.76 -6.65 -5.45
N VAL A 385 12.04 -7.23 -6.41
CA VAL A 385 11.27 -8.47 -6.23
C VAL A 385 11.89 -9.68 -6.92
N GLY A 386 13.14 -9.57 -7.35
CA GLY A 386 13.83 -10.63 -8.08
C GLY A 386 14.07 -10.25 -9.54
N PHE A 387 13.85 -11.19 -10.47
CA PHE A 387 14.10 -10.88 -11.88
C PHE A 387 13.34 -11.78 -12.85
N ILE A 388 13.06 -11.25 -14.03
CA ILE A 388 12.45 -12.04 -15.11
C ILE A 388 13.41 -13.13 -15.63
N THR A 389 12.91 -14.37 -15.72
CA THR A 389 13.58 -15.47 -16.43
C THR A 389 12.73 -15.99 -17.60
N GLY A 390 13.34 -16.82 -18.44
CA GLY A 390 12.87 -17.12 -19.78
C GLY A 390 13.52 -16.19 -20.82
N SER A 391 13.94 -16.76 -21.95
CA SER A 391 14.79 -16.08 -22.94
C SER A 391 14.07 -15.92 -24.28
N PRO A 392 14.28 -14.79 -25.00
CA PRO A 392 15.26 -13.73 -24.74
C PRO A 392 14.70 -12.51 -24.01
N VAL A 393 15.55 -11.84 -23.22
CA VAL A 393 15.32 -10.55 -22.55
C VAL A 393 16.19 -9.46 -23.21
N GLN A 394 15.69 -8.23 -23.25
CA GLN A 394 16.36 -7.07 -23.84
C GLN A 394 16.22 -5.82 -22.96
N ASP A 395 17.00 -4.77 -23.26
CA ASP A 395 16.82 -3.48 -22.60
C ASP A 395 15.44 -2.91 -22.90
N LYS A 396 14.82 -2.38 -21.85
CA LYS A 396 13.58 -1.61 -21.95
C LYS A 396 13.92 -0.15 -22.16
N LEU A 397 13.42 0.41 -23.25
CA LEU A 397 13.76 1.76 -23.71
C LEU A 397 12.61 2.77 -23.52
N PHE A 398 11.46 2.31 -23.02
CA PHE A 398 10.28 3.13 -22.79
C PHE A 398 9.89 3.12 -21.30
N PRO A 399 9.44 4.27 -20.73
CA PRO A 399 9.22 5.58 -21.36
C PRO A 399 10.52 6.32 -21.70
N VAL A 400 11.61 5.98 -21.01
CA VAL A 400 12.96 6.48 -21.27
C VAL A 400 13.99 5.38 -20.98
N PRO A 401 15.15 5.37 -21.68
CA PRO A 401 16.23 4.43 -21.39
C PRO A 401 16.98 4.77 -20.09
N SER A 402 17.50 3.75 -19.39
CA SER A 402 18.30 3.88 -18.16
C SER A 402 19.71 4.43 -18.42
N THR A 403 19.84 5.70 -18.79
CA THR A 403 21.14 6.39 -18.87
C THR A 403 21.55 6.93 -17.50
N PRO A 404 22.85 7.17 -17.23
CA PRO A 404 23.29 7.76 -15.96
C PRO A 404 22.62 9.10 -15.62
N GLU A 405 22.27 9.90 -16.63
CA GLU A 405 21.56 11.17 -16.44
C GLU A 405 20.11 10.95 -15.99
N ILE A 406 19.41 9.96 -16.55
CA ILE A 406 18.04 9.59 -16.18
C ILE A 406 18.01 8.96 -14.79
N VAL A 407 18.93 8.02 -14.52
CA VAL A 407 19.13 7.38 -13.20
C VAL A 407 19.39 8.44 -12.13
N GLY A 408 20.25 9.43 -12.42
CA GLY A 408 20.54 10.53 -11.50
C GLY A 408 19.35 11.42 -11.13
N THR A 409 18.19 11.28 -11.78
CA THR A 409 16.96 11.98 -11.39
C THR A 409 16.21 11.31 -10.23
N GLY A 410 16.47 10.01 -9.96
CA GLY A 410 15.73 9.18 -9.01
C GLY A 410 14.28 8.87 -9.42
N LEU A 411 13.73 9.55 -10.43
CA LEU A 411 12.34 9.41 -10.85
C LEU A 411 12.02 8.05 -11.47
N PHE A 412 13.01 7.42 -12.12
CA PHE A 412 12.86 6.15 -12.81
C PHE A 412 13.54 4.98 -12.07
N GLY A 413 13.88 5.21 -10.79
CA GLY A 413 14.72 4.30 -10.02
C GLY A 413 16.19 4.33 -10.44
N ASP A 414 16.98 3.47 -9.81
CA ASP A 414 18.41 3.36 -10.03
C ASP A 414 18.82 2.14 -10.89
N ALA A 415 17.94 1.15 -11.02
CA ALA A 415 18.21 -0.07 -11.76
C ALA A 415 18.07 0.07 -13.29
N PRO A 416 18.94 -0.58 -14.10
CA PRO A 416 18.75 -0.73 -15.54
C PRO A 416 17.45 -1.49 -15.84
N LYS A 417 16.70 -1.04 -16.86
CA LYS A 417 15.39 -1.64 -17.17
C LYS A 417 15.47 -2.75 -18.22
N ALA A 418 14.78 -3.85 -17.97
CA ALA A 418 14.68 -5.04 -18.79
C ALA A 418 13.25 -5.28 -19.29
N SER A 419 13.11 -6.02 -20.39
CA SER A 419 11.82 -6.42 -20.93
C SER A 419 11.92 -7.72 -21.74
N PRO A 420 10.83 -8.52 -21.79
CA PRO A 420 10.65 -9.55 -22.80
C PRO A 420 10.92 -9.04 -24.23
N SER A 421 11.54 -9.87 -25.06
CA SER A 421 11.76 -9.56 -26.48
C SER A 421 10.80 -10.29 -27.43
N VAL A 422 10.11 -11.33 -26.95
CA VAL A 422 9.25 -12.19 -27.74
C VAL A 422 7.80 -12.11 -27.25
N TYR A 423 6.88 -11.88 -28.19
CA TYR A 423 5.45 -11.77 -27.95
C TYR A 423 4.70 -12.63 -28.98
N GLY A 424 3.57 -13.23 -28.58
CA GLY A 424 2.71 -14.04 -29.43
C GLY A 424 3.29 -15.41 -29.80
N ARG A 425 4.25 -15.92 -29.03
CA ARG A 425 4.90 -17.21 -29.25
C ARG A 425 4.76 -18.10 -28.02
N GLN A 426 4.03 -19.20 -28.17
CA GLN A 426 3.71 -20.12 -27.07
C GLN A 426 4.91 -20.94 -26.60
N GLU A 427 5.97 -21.08 -27.41
CA GLU A 427 7.17 -21.83 -27.03
C GLU A 427 8.06 -21.12 -26.00
N THR A 428 7.90 -19.79 -25.86
CA THR A 428 8.61 -19.00 -24.85
C THR A 428 7.63 -18.70 -23.72
N LEU A 429 7.90 -19.20 -22.52
CA LEU A 429 7.19 -18.84 -21.30
C LEU A 429 8.14 -18.05 -20.41
N TYR A 430 7.78 -16.80 -20.13
CA TYR A 430 8.49 -15.98 -19.15
C TYR A 430 8.02 -16.34 -17.73
N ARG A 431 8.97 -16.43 -16.82
CA ARG A 431 8.78 -16.71 -15.40
C ARG A 431 9.45 -15.61 -14.59
N TRP A 432 9.28 -15.68 -13.29
CA TRP A 432 9.97 -14.83 -12.34
C TRP A 432 10.90 -15.67 -11.47
N LEU A 433 12.08 -15.15 -11.17
CA LEU A 433 12.94 -15.62 -10.09
C LEU A 433 12.60 -14.78 -8.87
N ASP A 434 12.32 -15.39 -7.74
CA ASP A 434 12.12 -14.65 -6.50
C ASP A 434 13.45 -13.97 -6.06
N TYR A 435 13.36 -13.06 -5.10
CA TYR A 435 14.51 -12.25 -4.64
C TYR A 435 15.72 -13.09 -4.23
N ASP A 436 15.51 -14.28 -3.66
CA ASP A 436 16.53 -15.21 -3.19
C ASP A 436 16.99 -16.24 -4.23
N GLU A 437 16.38 -16.21 -5.42
CA GLU A 437 16.74 -17.05 -6.56
C GLU A 437 17.62 -16.32 -7.59
N VAL A 438 17.74 -15.00 -7.49
CA VAL A 438 18.63 -14.19 -8.34
C VAL A 438 20.09 -14.60 -8.11
N GLY A 439 20.86 -14.69 -9.21
CA GLY A 439 22.23 -15.20 -9.22
C GLY A 439 22.36 -16.73 -9.07
N SER A 440 21.27 -17.49 -9.13
CA SER A 440 21.28 -18.96 -9.10
C SER A 440 21.61 -19.58 -10.46
N GLU A 441 21.50 -20.92 -10.58
CA GLU A 441 21.66 -21.61 -11.87
C GLU A 441 20.49 -21.37 -12.84
N GLU A 442 19.35 -20.87 -12.34
CA GLU A 442 18.14 -20.58 -13.13
C GLU A 442 18.17 -19.17 -13.76
N SER A 443 19.09 -18.33 -13.29
CA SER A 443 19.38 -17.00 -13.80
C SER A 443 19.78 -16.98 -15.27
N LEU A 444 19.37 -15.92 -15.96
CA LEU A 444 19.77 -15.71 -17.35
C LEU A 444 21.28 -15.37 -17.43
N PRO A 445 22.00 -15.78 -18.49
CA PRO A 445 23.44 -15.54 -18.61
C PRO A 445 23.89 -14.07 -18.47
N ASP A 446 23.03 -13.12 -18.87
CA ASP A 446 23.30 -11.68 -18.84
C ASP A 446 22.53 -10.95 -17.71
N GLU A 447 21.92 -11.68 -16.76
CA GLU A 447 21.14 -11.12 -15.64
C GLU A 447 21.93 -10.09 -14.82
N ALA A 448 23.20 -10.39 -14.54
CA ALA A 448 24.08 -9.54 -13.74
C ALA A 448 24.34 -8.12 -14.32
N ARG A 449 23.84 -7.82 -15.54
CA ARG A 449 23.83 -6.47 -16.10
C ARG A 449 22.69 -5.60 -15.57
N TYR A 450 21.66 -6.24 -15.01
CA TYR A 450 20.41 -5.61 -14.57
C TYR A 450 20.30 -5.61 -13.05
N THR A 451 20.52 -6.76 -12.43
CA THR A 451 20.27 -7.00 -11.01
C THR A 451 21.44 -7.72 -10.35
N THR A 452 21.44 -7.76 -9.01
CA THR A 452 22.31 -8.59 -8.19
C THR A 452 21.53 -9.19 -7.01
N PRO A 453 21.98 -10.29 -6.40
CA PRO A 453 21.37 -10.80 -5.17
C PRO A 453 21.36 -9.81 -4.00
N ALA A 454 22.17 -8.73 -4.06
CA ALA A 454 22.19 -7.72 -3.01
C ALA A 454 21.19 -6.56 -3.24
N SER A 455 20.65 -6.42 -4.45
CA SER A 455 19.58 -5.45 -4.75
C SER A 455 18.20 -6.04 -4.52
N GLU A 456 18.03 -7.36 -4.65
CA GLU A 456 16.73 -8.00 -4.46
C GLU A 456 16.46 -8.32 -2.99
N VAL A 457 15.37 -7.79 -2.44
CA VAL A 457 15.09 -7.83 -0.99
C VAL A 457 13.64 -8.13 -0.63
N THR A 458 12.72 -8.08 -1.59
CA THR A 458 11.28 -8.32 -1.38
C THR A 458 10.89 -9.65 -2.02
N SER A 459 10.30 -10.59 -1.27
CA SER A 459 9.74 -11.78 -1.91
C SER A 459 8.52 -11.43 -2.76
N ILE A 460 8.48 -11.89 -4.01
CA ILE A 460 7.33 -11.67 -4.89
C ILE A 460 6.08 -12.36 -4.35
N ALA A 461 6.22 -13.51 -3.68
CA ALA A 461 5.12 -14.22 -3.05
C ALA A 461 4.55 -13.42 -1.85
N GLU A 462 5.42 -12.81 -1.04
CA GLU A 462 4.98 -11.92 0.05
C GLU A 462 4.33 -10.63 -0.49
N LEU A 463 4.84 -10.08 -1.59
CA LEU A 463 4.24 -8.91 -2.22
C LEU A 463 2.86 -9.22 -2.81
N ALA A 464 2.72 -10.34 -3.54
CA ALA A 464 1.46 -10.82 -4.07
C ALA A 464 0.40 -10.96 -2.96
N ARG A 465 0.84 -11.45 -1.80
CA ARG A 465 0.05 -11.56 -0.59
C ARG A 465 -0.35 -10.19 0.00
N ASN A 466 0.60 -9.27 0.16
CA ASN A 466 0.35 -7.91 0.66
C ASN A 466 -0.67 -7.14 -0.21
N LEU A 467 -0.66 -7.41 -1.53
CA LEU A 467 -1.59 -6.81 -2.50
C LEU A 467 -3.02 -7.33 -2.42
N SER A 468 -3.25 -8.49 -1.82
CA SER A 468 -4.53 -9.21 -1.96
C SER A 468 -5.17 -9.63 -0.64
N GLU A 469 -4.39 -10.11 0.35
CA GLU A 469 -4.93 -10.65 1.60
C GLU A 469 -5.45 -9.61 2.58
N PRO A 470 -4.72 -8.49 2.85
CA PRO A 470 -5.24 -7.43 3.68
C PRO A 470 -6.65 -6.99 3.23
N PRO A 471 -7.60 -6.88 4.18
CA PRO A 471 -8.95 -6.42 3.89
C PRO A 471 -9.05 -4.90 3.64
N LEU A 472 -7.95 -4.17 3.89
CA LEU A 472 -7.74 -2.80 3.43
C LEU A 472 -6.65 -2.82 2.37
N ASP A 473 -6.77 -1.95 1.38
CA ASP A 473 -5.98 -1.93 0.15
C ASP A 473 -4.48 -1.72 0.38
N PHE A 474 -3.68 -2.26 -0.54
CA PHE A 474 -2.27 -1.89 -0.70
C PHE A 474 -2.13 -0.58 -1.50
N THR A 475 -3.02 -0.34 -2.48
CA THR A 475 -3.03 0.87 -3.31
C THR A 475 -4.41 1.52 -3.35
N GLU A 476 -4.45 2.83 -3.13
CA GLU A 476 -5.72 3.57 -3.02
C GLU A 476 -6.33 3.86 -4.39
N TRP A 477 -7.62 3.55 -4.53
CA TRP A 477 -8.39 3.83 -5.73
C TRP A 477 -8.72 5.33 -5.81
N TYR A 478 -8.99 5.96 -4.66
CA TYR A 478 -9.60 7.29 -4.57
C TYR A 478 -8.76 8.32 -3.81
N PHE A 479 -7.50 8.51 -4.21
CA PHE A 479 -6.62 9.50 -3.56
C PHE A 479 -7.16 10.95 -3.65
N PRO A 480 -7.48 11.64 -2.54
CA PRO A 480 -8.03 13.00 -2.58
C PRO A 480 -7.02 14.02 -3.14
N SER A 481 -7.36 14.70 -4.24
CA SER A 481 -6.44 15.66 -4.89
C SER A 481 -6.14 16.90 -4.04
N ARG A 482 -7.00 17.19 -3.06
CA ARG A 482 -6.84 18.32 -2.16
C ARG A 482 -5.66 18.13 -1.20
N LEU A 483 -5.40 16.92 -0.72
CA LEU A 483 -4.30 16.64 0.21
C LEU A 483 -2.92 17.11 -0.33
N PRO A 484 -2.46 16.69 -1.53
CA PRO A 484 -1.18 17.12 -2.08
C PRO A 484 -1.20 18.60 -2.48
N SER A 485 -2.37 19.14 -2.87
CA SER A 485 -2.54 20.57 -3.14
C SER A 485 -2.33 21.41 -1.87
N ASP A 486 -2.91 20.98 -0.75
CA ASP A 486 -2.78 21.64 0.55
C ASP A 486 -1.33 21.56 1.07
N LEU A 487 -0.68 20.41 0.91
CA LEU A 487 0.75 20.22 1.24
C LEU A 487 1.65 21.14 0.42
N ALA A 488 1.41 21.25 -0.89
CA ALA A 488 2.14 22.17 -1.78
C ALA A 488 1.93 23.65 -1.38
N LEU A 489 0.76 23.96 -0.83
CA LEU A 489 0.39 25.28 -0.32
C LEU A 489 0.66 25.41 1.18
N GLY A 490 1.46 24.55 1.82
CA GLY A 490 1.57 24.43 3.29
C GLY A 490 2.00 25.68 4.08
N SER A 491 2.39 26.77 3.40
CA SER A 491 2.62 28.10 4.00
C SER A 491 1.50 29.11 3.72
N ALA A 492 0.40 28.69 3.10
CA ALA A 492 -0.74 29.54 2.76
C ALA A 492 -1.49 29.96 4.03
N GLY A 493 -2.03 31.18 4.01
CA GLY A 493 -2.75 31.75 5.15
C GLY A 493 -3.99 30.95 5.58
N SER A 494 -4.50 30.04 4.74
CA SER A 494 -5.62 29.15 5.06
C SER A 494 -5.33 28.18 6.19
N PHE A 495 -4.07 27.80 6.41
CA PHE A 495 -3.67 26.85 7.46
C PHE A 495 -3.02 27.54 8.67
N ALA A 496 -2.76 28.85 8.58
CA ALA A 496 -2.02 29.58 9.59
C ALA A 496 -2.69 29.61 10.98
N THR A 497 -4.00 29.39 11.04
CA THR A 497 -4.77 29.34 12.29
C THR A 497 -4.52 28.08 13.11
N HIS A 498 -4.03 27.01 12.49
CA HIS A 498 -3.78 25.72 13.14
C HIS A 498 -2.31 25.29 13.06
N HIS A 499 -1.59 25.71 12.02
CA HIS A 499 -0.16 25.44 11.88
C HIS A 499 0.67 26.42 12.71
N ILE A 500 0.56 26.29 14.04
CA ILE A 500 1.10 27.23 15.03
C ILE A 500 2.43 26.76 15.61
N HIS A 501 2.60 25.46 15.88
CA HIS A 501 3.75 24.91 16.60
C HIS A 501 4.92 24.57 15.67
N ARG A 502 5.49 25.58 15.01
CA ARG A 502 6.55 25.45 13.95
C ARG A 502 7.85 24.73 14.34
N GLY A 503 7.99 24.33 15.60
CA GLY A 503 9.10 23.52 16.09
C GLY A 503 8.65 22.19 16.68
N GLY A 504 7.42 21.76 16.35
CA GLY A 504 6.79 20.55 16.89
C GLY A 504 7.56 19.29 16.52
N VAL A 505 8.04 19.19 15.26
CA VAL A 505 8.92 18.11 14.81
C VAL A 505 10.17 18.01 15.69
N ALA A 506 10.78 19.14 16.07
CA ALA A 506 12.00 19.19 16.86
C ALA A 506 11.83 18.88 18.37
N ARG A 507 10.62 18.47 18.79
CA ARG A 507 10.33 18.15 20.19
C ARG A 507 10.70 16.72 20.58
N HIS A 508 10.84 15.83 19.60
CA HIS A 508 10.94 14.38 19.83
C HIS A 508 11.98 13.74 18.90
N PRO A 509 12.57 12.60 19.29
CA PRO A 509 13.55 11.91 18.47
C PRO A 509 12.96 11.40 17.15
N ILE A 510 13.81 11.28 16.13
CA ILE A 510 13.45 10.81 14.78
C ILE A 510 14.33 9.63 14.39
N LEU A 511 13.71 8.59 13.82
CA LEU A 511 14.40 7.53 13.08
C LEU A 511 14.07 7.69 11.59
N THR A 512 15.08 7.85 10.75
CA THR A 512 14.91 7.92 9.29
C THR A 512 15.51 6.68 8.64
N LEU A 513 14.71 5.95 7.87
CA LEU A 513 15.10 4.73 7.15
C LEU A 513 14.94 5.00 5.65
N GLN A 514 16.05 5.01 4.90
CA GLN A 514 16.06 5.46 3.50
C GLN A 514 16.71 4.42 2.58
N GLY A 515 16.02 4.07 1.50
CA GLY A 515 16.55 3.21 0.45
C GLY A 515 17.58 3.92 -0.42
N THR A 516 18.55 3.18 -0.97
CA THR A 516 19.50 3.75 -1.94
C THR A 516 18.91 3.94 -3.34
N GLY A 517 17.94 3.10 -3.72
CA GLY A 517 17.17 3.21 -4.96
C GLY A 517 15.86 4.01 -4.81
N GLY A 518 15.62 4.55 -3.62
CA GLY A 518 14.44 5.32 -3.27
C GLY A 518 14.35 6.72 -3.90
N ILE A 519 13.32 7.47 -3.52
CA ILE A 519 13.10 8.83 -4.03
C ILE A 519 14.12 9.78 -3.39
N ALA A 520 14.55 10.81 -4.13
CA ALA A 520 15.40 11.85 -3.56
C ALA A 520 14.67 12.61 -2.43
N LEU A 521 15.15 12.44 -1.20
CA LEU A 521 14.55 13.04 -0.01
C LEU A 521 15.23 14.37 0.35
N PRO A 522 14.48 15.33 0.94
CA PRO A 522 15.11 16.48 1.58
C PRO A 522 15.94 16.01 2.79
N GLU A 523 17.07 16.68 3.05
CA GLU A 523 17.82 16.44 4.29
C GLU A 523 16.95 16.75 5.51
N SER A 524 17.05 15.88 6.52
CA SER A 524 16.47 16.15 7.83
C SER A 524 17.19 17.32 8.49
N GLU A 525 16.44 18.32 8.92
CA GLU A 525 16.97 19.46 9.69
C GLU A 525 17.01 19.17 11.19
N HIS A 526 16.64 17.95 11.61
CA HIS A 526 16.53 17.57 13.02
C HIS A 526 17.90 17.13 13.58
N PRO A 527 18.41 17.78 14.65
CA PRO A 527 19.77 17.54 15.14
C PRO A 527 20.01 16.14 15.71
N ASP A 528 18.95 15.49 16.20
CA ASP A 528 19.00 14.13 16.76
C ASP A 528 18.37 13.08 15.83
N ASP A 529 18.20 13.38 14.54
CA ASP A 529 17.78 12.36 13.58
C ASP A 529 18.86 11.30 13.41
N VAL A 530 18.44 10.05 13.36
CA VAL A 530 19.29 8.90 13.10
C VAL A 530 18.97 8.35 11.71
N PRO A 531 19.63 8.86 10.65
CA PRO A 531 19.44 8.33 9.30
C PRO A 531 20.14 6.97 9.17
N VAL A 532 19.40 5.98 8.70
CA VAL A 532 19.85 4.65 8.34
C VAL A 532 19.64 4.49 6.84
N VAL A 533 20.76 4.43 6.11
CA VAL A 533 20.75 4.16 4.67
C VAL A 533 20.70 2.65 4.47
N LEU A 534 19.81 2.20 3.58
CA LEU A 534 19.48 0.81 3.30
C LEU A 534 19.97 0.45 1.88
N PRO A 535 21.19 -0.12 1.74
CA PRO A 535 21.73 -0.47 0.44
C PRO A 535 20.89 -1.54 -0.26
N GLY A 536 20.57 -1.31 -1.53
CA GLY A 536 19.79 -2.20 -2.37
C GLY A 536 18.27 -2.00 -2.25
N TYR A 537 17.80 -1.22 -1.28
CA TYR A 537 16.36 -0.98 -1.11
C TYR A 537 15.88 0.10 -2.08
N ASN A 538 14.80 -0.20 -2.79
CA ASN A 538 13.97 0.75 -3.54
C ASN A 538 12.86 1.35 -2.65
N HIS A 539 12.05 2.23 -3.22
CA HIS A 539 11.06 3.03 -2.49
C HIS A 539 10.10 2.17 -1.66
N ILE A 540 9.50 1.13 -2.26
CA ILE A 540 8.49 0.28 -1.59
C ILE A 540 9.14 -0.75 -0.65
N ASP A 541 10.40 -1.11 -0.85
CA ASP A 541 11.08 -2.17 -0.08
C ASP A 541 11.19 -1.86 1.41
N VAL A 542 11.14 -0.58 1.79
CA VAL A 542 11.09 -0.20 3.22
C VAL A 542 9.82 -0.68 3.92
N LEU A 543 8.81 -1.12 3.17
CA LEU A 543 7.58 -1.73 3.67
C LEU A 543 7.51 -3.24 3.40
N THR A 544 8.04 -3.68 2.26
CA THR A 544 7.76 -5.02 1.72
C THR A 544 8.91 -6.01 1.81
N ALA A 545 10.11 -5.58 2.19
CA ALA A 545 11.26 -6.48 2.25
C ALA A 545 10.98 -7.75 3.09
N ALA A 546 11.47 -8.88 2.59
CA ALA A 546 11.38 -10.17 3.26
C ALA A 546 12.08 -10.12 4.62
N GLY A 547 11.59 -10.88 5.61
CA GLY A 547 12.15 -10.89 6.96
C GLY A 547 13.58 -11.44 7.05
N GLU A 548 14.03 -12.18 6.04
CA GLU A 548 15.39 -12.66 5.89
C GLU A 548 15.96 -12.17 4.56
N ARG A 549 17.22 -11.75 4.56
CA ARG A 549 17.93 -11.30 3.37
C ARG A 549 18.68 -12.45 2.73
N ASN A 550 19.10 -12.27 1.48
CA ASN A 550 19.94 -13.21 0.73
C ASN A 550 21.29 -13.59 1.39
N ASP A 551 21.74 -12.83 2.40
CA ASP A 551 22.94 -13.15 3.18
C ASP A 551 22.64 -13.79 4.56
N GLY A 552 21.39 -14.17 4.81
CA GLY A 552 20.89 -14.81 6.02
C GLY A 552 20.74 -13.86 7.23
N ARG A 553 20.92 -12.55 7.04
CA ARG A 553 20.63 -11.55 8.08
C ARG A 553 19.17 -11.16 8.05
N LEU A 554 18.66 -10.74 9.20
CA LEU A 554 17.33 -10.11 9.28
C LEU A 554 17.31 -8.79 8.49
N GLU A 555 16.12 -8.40 8.08
CA GLU A 555 15.91 -7.12 7.43
C GLU A 555 16.31 -5.96 8.38
N PRO A 556 16.89 -4.87 7.88
CA PRO A 556 17.31 -3.77 8.75
C PRO A 556 16.19 -2.84 9.22
N VAL A 557 15.05 -2.79 8.52
CA VAL A 557 14.00 -1.78 8.75
C VAL A 557 13.27 -2.03 10.07
N SER A 558 12.67 -3.20 10.22
CA SER A 558 11.87 -3.58 11.37
C SER A 558 12.75 -3.83 12.59
N GLU A 559 13.98 -4.32 12.41
CA GLU A 559 15.00 -4.36 13.47
C GLU A 559 15.32 -2.96 14.03
N ALA A 560 15.42 -1.94 13.16
CA ALA A 560 15.65 -0.56 13.57
C ALA A 560 14.43 0.07 14.25
N LEU A 561 13.22 -0.20 13.74
CA LEU A 561 11.96 0.23 14.38
C LEU A 561 11.82 -0.39 15.77
N ALA A 562 12.04 -1.70 15.91
CA ALA A 562 11.98 -2.39 17.20
C ALA A 562 12.98 -1.83 18.23
N GLU A 563 14.19 -1.45 17.79
CA GLU A 563 15.16 -0.77 18.66
C GLU A 563 14.72 0.64 19.03
N PHE A 564 14.12 1.38 18.10
CA PHE A 564 13.60 2.72 18.34
C PHE A 564 12.46 2.73 19.37
N ALA A 565 11.59 1.72 19.36
CA ALA A 565 10.53 1.55 20.35
C ALA A 565 11.02 1.39 21.80
N ARG A 566 12.28 1.01 22.02
CA ARG A 566 12.84 0.83 23.36
C ARG A 566 13.40 2.12 23.98
N ARG A 567 13.53 3.18 23.17
CA ARG A 567 13.97 4.50 23.63
C ARG A 567 12.81 5.21 24.32
#